data_AF-A0A7V6U017-F1
#
_entry.id   AF-A0A7V6U017-F1
#
_cell.length_a   1.000
_cell.length_b   1.000
_cell.length_c   1.000
_cell.angle_alpha   90.00
_cell.angle_beta   90.00
_cell.angle_gamma   90.00
#
_symmetry.space_group_name_H-M   'P 1'
#
loop_
_entity.id
_entity.type
_entity.pdbx_description
1 polymer ?
#
loop_
_entity_poly.entity_id
_entity_poly.type
_entity_poly.pdbx_seq_one_letter_code
_entity_poly.pdbx_strand_id
1 'polypeptide(L)'
;MIRKLAIVALSMAPATAFAQTLPTTPYLPLVLATKAAQAALDACVAKGSNVSVAVVARDGATKVLLKADLSGPHTGNSAEGKAFTA
;
A
#
# COMPACT_ATOMS: atom_id res chain seq x y z
N MET A 1 -22.19 7.31 61.76
CA MET A 1 -21.29 6.46 60.94
C MET A 1 -21.68 6.37 59.45
N ILE A 2 -22.84 6.92 59.03
CA ILE A 2 -23.32 6.95 57.64
C ILE A 2 -22.52 7.89 56.71
N ARG A 3 -21.90 8.96 57.23
CA ARG A 3 -21.08 9.90 56.44
C ARG A 3 -19.80 9.30 55.86
N LYS A 4 -19.27 8.22 56.44
CA LYS A 4 -18.04 7.57 55.95
C LYS A 4 -18.28 6.63 54.76
N LEU A 5 -19.51 6.14 54.58
CA LEU A 5 -19.87 5.27 53.44
C LEU A 5 -20.04 6.04 52.12
N ALA A 6 -20.40 7.33 52.18
CA ALA A 6 -20.62 8.13 50.96
C ALA A 6 -19.34 8.39 50.15
N ILE A 7 -18.16 8.35 50.79
CA ILE A 7 -16.88 8.66 50.13
C ILE A 7 -16.33 7.44 49.37
N VAL A 8 -16.73 6.22 49.73
CA VAL A 8 -16.28 4.98 49.05
C VAL A 8 -17.03 4.73 47.75
N ALA A 9 -18.24 5.27 47.57
CA ALA A 9 -19.03 5.05 46.36
C ALA A 9 -18.54 5.85 45.12
N LEU A 10 -17.69 6.87 45.30
CA LEU A 10 -17.24 7.73 44.20
C LEU A 10 -15.97 7.21 43.48
N SER A 11 -15.30 6.18 44.01
CA SER A 11 -14.07 5.63 43.41
C SER A 11 -14.29 4.54 42.37
N MET A 12 -15.54 4.18 42.06
CA MET A 12 -15.91 3.13 41.09
C MET A 12 -16.48 3.69 39.77
N ALA A 13 -16.06 4.90 39.36
CA ALA A 13 -16.39 5.38 38.02
C ALA A 13 -15.69 4.49 36.96
N PRO A 14 -16.43 3.83 36.05
CA PRO A 14 -15.82 3.05 34.99
C PRO A 14 -15.03 3.98 34.07
N ALA A 15 -13.72 3.76 33.97
CA ALA A 15 -12.89 4.44 32.99
C ALA A 15 -13.35 4.01 31.59
N THR A 16 -13.86 4.95 30.80
CA THR A 16 -14.17 4.70 29.39
C THR A 16 -12.86 4.50 28.64
N ALA A 17 -12.59 3.26 28.21
CA ALA A 17 -11.47 2.96 27.34
C ALA A 17 -11.78 3.49 25.93
N PHE A 18 -11.10 4.56 25.51
CA PHE A 18 -11.13 5.00 24.12
C PHE A 18 -10.19 4.13 23.30
N ALA A 19 -10.67 3.55 22.20
CA ALA A 19 -9.81 2.82 21.27
C ALA A 19 -8.77 3.78 20.67
N GLN A 20 -7.50 3.45 20.81
CA GLN A 20 -6.44 4.19 20.13
C GLN A 20 -6.59 3.98 18.62
N THR A 21 -6.50 5.07 17.86
CA THR A 21 -6.49 5.01 16.41
C THR A 21 -5.30 4.19 15.94
N LEU A 22 -5.53 3.25 15.01
CA LEU A 22 -4.46 2.43 14.47
C LEU A 22 -3.48 3.30 13.67
N PRO A 23 -2.18 2.93 13.65
CA PRO A 23 -1.22 3.56 12.75
C PRO A 23 -1.69 3.48 11.29
N THR A 24 -1.64 4.59 10.58
CA THR A 24 -1.95 4.66 9.14
C THR A 24 -0.71 5.06 8.36
N THR A 25 -0.56 4.53 7.15
CA THR A 25 0.51 4.92 6.23
C THR A 25 -0.07 5.28 4.86
N PRO A 26 0.48 6.27 4.15
CA PRO A 26 0.15 6.49 2.75
C PRO A 26 0.47 5.24 1.93
N TYR A 27 -0.40 4.91 0.97
CA TYR A 27 -0.18 3.81 0.04
C TYR A 27 -0.52 4.27 -1.37
N LEU A 28 0.04 3.59 -2.37
CA LEU A 28 -0.27 3.84 -3.77
C LEU A 28 -1.58 3.10 -4.13
N PRO A 29 -2.70 3.78 -4.45
CA PRO A 29 -3.92 3.12 -4.87
C PRO A 29 -3.75 2.40 -6.22
N LEU A 30 -4.52 1.33 -6.43
CA LEU A 30 -4.41 0.52 -7.66
C LEU A 30 -4.62 1.36 -8.92
N VAL A 31 -5.62 2.25 -8.94
CA VAL A 31 -5.93 3.11 -10.09
C VAL A 31 -4.73 3.99 -10.47
N LEU A 32 -4.01 4.55 -9.48
CA LEU A 32 -2.83 5.35 -9.75
C LEU A 32 -1.64 4.49 -10.20
N ALA A 33 -1.47 3.30 -9.61
CA ALA A 33 -0.45 2.34 -10.04
C ALA A 33 -0.65 1.92 -11.51
N THR A 34 -1.89 1.60 -11.90
CA THR A 34 -2.23 1.23 -13.29
C THR A 34 -1.99 2.40 -14.23
N LYS A 35 -2.41 3.61 -13.86
CA LYS A 35 -2.16 4.81 -14.67
C LYS A 35 -0.66 5.06 -14.88
N ALA A 36 0.14 4.91 -13.83
CA ALA A 36 1.60 5.07 -13.93
C ALA A 36 2.23 4.00 -14.81
N ALA A 37 1.85 2.73 -14.64
CA ALA A 37 2.35 1.62 -15.45
C ALA A 37 2.00 1.80 -16.93
N GLN A 38 0.77 2.21 -17.24
CA GLN A 38 0.32 2.45 -18.61
C GLN A 38 1.10 3.62 -19.25
N ALA A 39 1.24 4.74 -18.54
CA ALA A 39 2.00 5.88 -19.05
C ALA A 39 3.47 5.54 -19.35
N ALA A 40 4.10 4.73 -18.51
CA ALA A 40 5.47 4.26 -18.74
C ALA A 40 5.55 3.32 -19.96
N LEU A 41 4.58 2.39 -20.08
CA LEU A 41 4.50 1.49 -21.23
C LEU A 41 4.32 2.28 -22.53
N ASP A 42 3.36 3.20 -22.59
CA ASP A 42 3.07 4.03 -23.76
C ASP A 42 4.28 4.85 -24.18
N ALA A 43 5.01 5.42 -23.20
CA ALA A 43 6.24 6.17 -23.47
C ALA A 43 7.37 5.29 -24.03
N CYS A 44 7.46 4.02 -23.63
CA CYS A 44 8.43 3.07 -24.19
C CYS A 44 8.03 2.61 -25.60
N VAL A 45 6.74 2.34 -25.81
CA VAL A 45 6.19 1.95 -27.12
C VAL A 45 6.35 3.09 -28.13
N ALA A 46 6.11 4.34 -27.74
CA ALA A 46 6.35 5.51 -28.59
C ALA A 46 7.82 5.66 -29.03
N LYS A 47 8.76 5.03 -28.30
CA LYS A 47 10.18 4.99 -28.65
C LYS A 47 10.58 3.71 -29.40
N GLY A 48 9.63 2.85 -29.74
CA GLY A 48 9.86 1.58 -30.45
C GLY A 48 10.37 0.45 -29.56
N SER A 49 10.22 0.54 -28.23
CA SER A 49 10.71 -0.46 -27.29
C SER A 49 9.58 -1.31 -26.70
N ASN A 50 9.67 -2.63 -26.87
CA ASN A 50 8.72 -3.59 -26.30
C ASN A 50 9.20 -4.06 -24.92
N VAL A 51 8.56 -3.57 -23.86
CA VAL A 51 9.00 -3.76 -22.46
C VAL A 51 7.91 -4.42 -21.60
N SER A 52 8.30 -4.92 -20.43
CA SER A 52 7.37 -5.13 -19.33
C SER A 52 7.53 -4.03 -18.30
N VAL A 53 6.43 -3.59 -17.70
CA VAL A 53 6.39 -2.58 -16.64
C VAL A 53 5.74 -3.20 -15.42
N ALA A 54 6.38 -3.08 -14.26
CA ALA A 54 5.85 -3.54 -12.99
C ALA A 54 5.79 -2.40 -11.97
N VAL A 55 4.77 -2.43 -11.12
CA VAL A 55 4.66 -1.55 -9.94
C VAL A 55 4.51 -2.43 -8.72
N VAL A 56 5.47 -2.32 -7.81
CA VAL A 56 5.51 -3.07 -6.55
C VAL A 56 5.20 -2.11 -5.40
N ALA A 57 4.32 -2.54 -4.49
CA ALA A 57 3.94 -1.78 -3.32
C ALA A 57 5.01 -1.85 -2.23
N ARG A 58 4.90 -0.96 -1.23
CA ARG A 58 5.84 -0.88 -0.10
C ARG A 58 5.93 -2.17 0.73
N ASP A 59 4.89 -2.98 0.69
CA ASP A 59 4.81 -4.31 1.33
C ASP A 59 5.48 -5.42 0.50
N GLY A 60 6.01 -5.10 -0.68
CA GLY A 60 6.65 -6.05 -1.60
C GLY A 60 5.69 -6.73 -2.57
N ALA A 61 4.39 -6.47 -2.51
CA ALA A 61 3.42 -7.08 -3.41
C ALA A 61 3.39 -6.39 -4.78
N THR A 62 3.42 -7.16 -5.87
CA THR A 62 3.17 -6.62 -7.21
C THR A 62 1.72 -6.17 -7.32
N LYS A 63 1.50 -4.87 -7.57
CA LYS A 63 0.16 -4.32 -7.80
C LYS A 63 -0.25 -4.41 -9.26
N VAL A 64 0.69 -4.19 -10.16
CA VAL A 64 0.47 -4.15 -11.61
C VAL A 64 1.69 -4.74 -12.30
N LEU A 65 1.44 -5.63 -13.26
CA LEU A 65 2.41 -6.08 -14.23
C LEU A 65 1.78 -5.96 -15.61
N LEU A 66 2.37 -5.12 -16.46
CA LEU A 66 2.01 -5.01 -17.87
C LEU A 66 3.12 -5.64 -18.70
N LYS A 67 2.76 -6.58 -19.56
CA LYS A 67 3.68 -7.21 -20.49
C LYS A 67 3.31 -6.77 -21.90
N ALA A 68 4.19 -6.00 -22.56
CA ALA A 68 3.92 -5.57 -23.93
C ALA A 68 3.97 -6.77 -24.89
N ASP A 69 3.23 -6.66 -25.99
CA ASP A 69 3.39 -7.56 -27.12
C ASP A 69 4.85 -7.56 -27.61
N LEU A 70 5.33 -8.74 -28.02
CA LEU A 70 6.71 -8.94 -28.50
C LEU A 70 7.82 -8.60 -27.49
N SER A 71 7.51 -8.34 -26.22
CA SER A 71 8.53 -8.15 -25.18
C SER A 71 9.15 -9.49 -24.76
N GLY A 72 10.48 -9.51 -24.58
CA GLY A 72 11.22 -10.75 -24.28
C GLY A 72 10.70 -11.49 -23.03
N PRO A 73 10.84 -12.83 -22.95
CA PRO A 73 10.21 -13.63 -21.89
C PRO A 73 10.69 -13.28 -20.47
N HIS A 74 11.94 -12.82 -20.32
CA HIS A 74 12.55 -12.47 -19.04
C HIS A 74 12.13 -11.08 -18.51
N THR A 75 11.51 -10.25 -19.35
CA THR A 75 11.26 -8.83 -19.02
C THR A 75 10.26 -8.65 -17.87
N GLY A 76 9.31 -9.58 -17.69
CA GLY A 76 8.34 -9.55 -16.60
C GLY A 76 9.01 -9.65 -15.23
N ASN A 77 9.67 -10.77 -14.95
CA ASN A 77 10.42 -10.96 -13.70
C ASN A 77 11.53 -9.91 -13.51
N SER A 78 12.18 -9.45 -14.59
CA SER A 78 13.18 -8.38 -14.50
C SER A 78 12.54 -7.07 -14.04
N ALA A 79 11.38 -6.70 -14.58
CA ALA A 79 10.66 -5.49 -14.18
C ALA A 79 10.20 -5.57 -12.72
N GLU A 80 9.64 -6.71 -12.30
CA GLU A 80 9.22 -6.92 -10.91
C GLU A 80 10.40 -6.85 -9.94
N GLY A 81 11.51 -7.54 -10.24
CA GLY A 81 12.71 -7.53 -9.40
C GLY A 81 13.33 -6.12 -9.29
N LYS A 82 13.35 -5.36 -10.39
CA LYS A 82 13.78 -3.95 -10.37
C LYS A 82 12.84 -3.09 -9.53
N ALA A 83 11.53 -3.21 -9.70
CA ALA A 83 10.55 -2.43 -8.95
C ALA A 83 10.56 -2.74 -7.44
N PHE A 84 10.81 -4.01 -7.06
CA PHE A 84 10.96 -4.41 -5.66
C PHE A 84 12.22 -3.83 -4.99
N THR A 85 13.30 -3.63 -5.76
CA THR A 85 14.61 -3.20 -5.23
C THR A 85 14.77 -1.67 -5.12
N ALA A 86 13.94 -0.91 -5.83
CA ALA A 86 14.07 0.54 -5.99
C ALA A 86 13.87 1.37 -4.72
#